data_AF-A0A497MTW3-F1
#
_entry.id   AF-A0A497MTW3-F1
#
_cell.length_a   1.000
_cell.length_b   1.000
_cell.length_c   1.000
_cell.angle_alpha   90.00
_cell.angle_beta   90.00
_cell.angle_gamma   90.00
#
_symmetry.space_group_name_H-M   'P 1'
#
loop_
_entity.id
_entity.type
_entity.pdbx_description
1 polymer ?
#
loop_
_entity_poly.entity_id
_entity_poly.type
_entity_poly.pdbx_seq_one_letter_code
_entity_poly.pdbx_strand_id
1 'polypeptide(L)'
;TCIQYKMVGCKLDDPSIPAVYVGREVAPKGYVWVFPKSEEEANVGVGVRGAPAKPYLDKFIERHPQFFSKAQIVEVGGAPVPVGGQISKIHGENVMLCGDAAGQVIPLTGGGIHSSIVAGSIAGELAGRAAQGEPVRFVDYPKKYTPWSNRIFRSLTALRLIENLEDRDLNMLAEVLDGQDIIDLANGYDLSRVGVKLLKHPAFATRLGKALLKAMGG
;
A
#
# COMPACT_ATOMS: atom_id res chain seq x y z
N THR A 1 2.33 -9.30 7.58
CA THR A 1 2.18 -8.76 8.94
C THR A 1 2.82 -7.41 9.00
N CYS A 2 2.19 -6.47 9.71
CA CYS A 2 2.75 -5.16 9.96
C CYS A 2 3.04 -4.98 11.45
N ILE A 3 4.14 -4.30 11.77
CA ILE A 3 4.50 -3.87 13.12
C ILE A 3 5.02 -2.44 13.05
N GLN A 4 4.73 -1.65 14.08
CA GLN A 4 5.12 -0.27 14.21
C GLN A 4 5.59 0.03 15.62
N TYR A 5 6.63 0.83 15.73
CA TYR A 5 7.05 1.49 16.94
C TYR A 5 6.69 2.97 16.86
N LYS A 6 6.10 3.49 17.94
CA LYS A 6 6.12 4.92 18.20
C LYS A 6 7.44 5.21 18.90
N MET A 7 8.25 6.07 18.31
CA MET A 7 9.59 6.39 18.77
C MET A 7 9.71 7.87 19.10
N VAL A 8 10.36 8.19 20.21
CA VAL A 8 10.70 9.56 20.66
C VAL A 8 12.22 9.70 20.75
N GLY A 9 12.76 10.92 20.69
CA GLY A 9 14.21 11.16 20.65
C GLY A 9 14.84 10.82 19.29
N CYS A 10 14.03 10.79 18.23
CA CYS A 10 14.50 10.70 16.86
C CYS A 10 15.26 11.98 16.45
N LYS A 11 16.02 11.91 15.36
CA LYS A 11 16.64 13.08 14.73
C LYS A 11 16.26 13.08 13.25
N LEU A 12 15.10 13.64 12.92
CA LEU A 12 14.56 13.65 11.56
C LEU A 12 14.85 14.98 10.88
N ASP A 13 15.33 14.95 9.64
CA ASP A 13 15.77 16.16 8.93
C ASP A 13 14.59 17.08 8.53
N ASP A 14 13.47 16.48 8.10
CA ASP A 14 12.25 17.22 7.73
C ASP A 14 11.01 16.46 8.24
N PRO A 15 10.30 16.98 9.26
CA PRO A 15 9.13 16.33 9.82
C PRO A 15 7.88 16.42 8.92
N SER A 16 7.93 17.17 7.82
CA SER A 16 6.83 17.25 6.85
C SER A 16 6.87 16.13 5.80
N ILE A 17 7.97 15.38 5.71
CA ILE A 17 8.19 14.38 4.67
C ILE A 17 8.09 12.97 5.26
N PRO A 18 7.05 12.19 4.92
CA PRO A 18 7.05 10.76 5.21
C PRO A 18 8.06 10.05 4.31
N ALA A 19 8.84 9.15 4.89
CA ALA A 19 9.80 8.33 4.15
C ALA A 19 9.33 6.88 4.06
N VAL A 20 9.59 6.28 2.90
CA VAL A 20 9.31 4.86 2.62
C VAL A 20 10.57 4.22 2.06
N TYR A 21 10.95 3.06 2.61
CA TYR A 21 12.13 2.31 2.19
C TYR A 21 11.68 0.96 1.65
N VAL A 22 12.08 0.65 0.41
CA VAL A 22 11.68 -0.54 -0.33
C VAL A 22 12.93 -1.37 -0.65
N GLY A 23 12.79 -2.69 -0.57
CA GLY A 23 13.88 -3.63 -0.83
C GLY A 23 13.62 -4.94 -0.11
N ARG A 24 13.98 -6.07 -0.70
CA ARG A 24 13.82 -7.40 -0.12
C ARG A 24 14.67 -7.58 1.13
N GLU A 25 15.84 -6.95 1.18
CA GLU A 25 16.68 -6.95 2.38
C GLU A 25 16.12 -6.06 3.51
N VAL A 26 15.29 -5.07 3.15
CA VAL A 26 14.71 -4.08 4.08
C VAL A 26 13.34 -4.54 4.58
N ALA A 27 12.46 -4.96 3.68
CA ALA A 27 11.09 -5.36 3.93
C ALA A 27 10.59 -6.27 2.79
N PRO A 28 10.76 -7.61 2.90
CA PRO A 28 10.39 -8.52 1.84
C PRO A 28 8.90 -8.43 1.50
N LYS A 29 8.61 -8.13 0.22
CA LYS A 29 7.26 -7.96 -0.33
C LYS A 29 6.42 -6.92 0.43
N GLY A 30 7.08 -5.88 0.92
CA GLY A 30 6.45 -4.72 1.53
C GLY A 30 7.44 -3.56 1.60
N TYR A 31 7.39 -2.77 2.67
CA TYR A 31 8.24 -1.60 2.85
C TYR A 31 8.37 -1.25 4.34
N VAL A 32 9.42 -0.52 4.69
CA VAL A 32 9.53 0.22 5.95
C VAL A 32 8.98 1.62 5.73
N TRP A 33 8.31 2.18 6.73
CA TRP A 33 7.92 3.58 6.76
C TRP A 33 8.50 4.29 7.97
N VAL A 34 8.77 5.58 7.79
CA VAL A 34 9.05 6.55 8.85
C VAL A 34 8.09 7.70 8.62
N PHE A 35 7.09 7.82 9.50
CA PHE A 35 6.09 8.88 9.47
C PHE A 35 6.35 9.83 10.64
N PRO A 36 7.01 10.98 10.40
CA PRO A 36 7.28 11.95 11.44
C PRO A 36 5.97 12.52 12.02
N LYS A 37 6.01 12.82 13.31
CA LYS A 37 5.01 13.62 14.03
C LYS A 37 5.62 14.95 14.49
N SER A 38 6.93 14.96 14.70
CA SER A 38 7.79 16.12 14.94
C SER A 38 9.22 15.75 14.53
N GLU A 39 10.19 16.65 14.72
CA GLU A 39 11.61 16.35 14.48
C GLU A 39 12.14 15.22 15.38
N GLU A 40 11.52 15.04 16.56
CA GLU A 40 11.95 14.09 17.59
C GLU A 40 11.00 12.91 17.78
N GLU A 41 9.83 12.89 17.14
CA GLU A 41 8.83 11.83 17.25
C GLU A 41 8.44 11.28 15.89
N ALA A 42 8.43 9.96 15.75
CA ALA A 42 7.92 9.29 14.55
C ALA A 42 7.22 7.96 14.85
N ASN A 43 6.31 7.61 13.96
CA ASN A 43 5.87 6.24 13.77
C ASN A 43 6.82 5.56 12.78
N VAL A 44 7.60 4.58 13.23
CA VAL A 44 8.53 3.80 12.41
C VAL A 44 8.01 2.37 12.36
N GLY A 45 7.73 1.84 11.17
CA GLY A 45 7.19 0.50 11.07
C GLY A 45 7.56 -0.22 9.79
N VAL A 46 7.18 -1.49 9.72
CA VAL A 46 7.44 -2.34 8.57
C VAL A 46 6.27 -3.25 8.28
N GLY A 47 5.97 -3.39 6.99
CA GLY A 47 5.06 -4.38 6.45
C GLY A 47 5.84 -5.42 5.67
N VAL A 48 5.64 -6.70 5.97
CA VAL A 48 6.28 -7.81 5.25
C VAL A 48 5.30 -8.94 4.95
N ARG A 49 5.60 -9.76 3.94
CA ARG A 49 4.83 -10.96 3.62
C ARG A 49 5.74 -12.18 3.47
N GLY A 50 5.41 -13.27 4.16
CA GLY A 50 6.19 -14.51 4.16
C GLY A 50 7.44 -14.47 5.06
N ALA A 51 7.53 -13.49 5.96
CA ALA A 51 8.63 -13.32 6.91
C ALA A 51 8.13 -12.69 8.22
N PRO A 52 8.84 -12.86 9.36
CA PRO A 52 8.53 -12.14 10.59
C PRO A 52 8.88 -10.66 10.46
N ALA A 53 7.97 -9.76 10.84
CA ALA A 53 8.14 -8.32 10.64
C ALA A 53 9.19 -7.69 11.59
N LYS A 54 9.16 -8.08 12.87
CA LYS A 54 9.98 -7.46 13.93
C LYS A 54 11.50 -7.44 13.63
N PRO A 55 12.14 -8.55 13.21
CA PRO A 55 13.58 -8.54 12.93
C PRO A 55 13.98 -7.56 11.83
N TYR A 56 13.10 -7.31 10.85
CA TYR A 56 13.37 -6.32 9.80
C TYR A 56 13.26 -4.89 10.32
N LEU A 57 12.28 -4.61 11.19
CA LEU A 57 12.15 -3.29 11.81
C LEU A 57 13.34 -2.97 12.73
N ASP A 58 13.70 -3.91 13.60
CA ASP A 58 14.83 -3.74 14.53
C ASP A 58 16.13 -3.51 13.75
N LYS A 59 16.41 -4.37 12.74
CA LYS A 59 17.59 -4.24 11.88
C LYS A 59 17.59 -2.94 11.08
N PHE A 60 16.43 -2.45 10.63
CA PHE A 60 16.33 -1.16 9.97
C PHE A 60 16.74 -0.04 10.92
N ILE A 61 16.22 -0.02 12.15
CA ILE A 61 16.53 1.00 13.15
C ILE A 61 18.03 0.98 13.49
N GLU A 62 18.61 -0.20 13.74
CA GLU A 62 20.04 -0.38 14.03
C GLU A 62 20.95 0.15 12.91
N ARG A 63 20.53 -0.01 11.65
CA ARG A 63 21.27 0.46 10.47
C ARG A 63 21.18 1.96 10.23
N HIS A 64 20.32 2.67 10.94
CA HIS A 64 20.12 4.12 10.78
C HIS A 64 20.39 4.90 12.08
N PRO A 65 21.60 4.77 12.68
CA PRO A 65 21.92 5.45 13.94
C PRO A 65 21.90 6.98 13.81
N GLN A 66 22.04 7.53 12.61
CA GLN A 66 21.93 8.97 12.35
C GLN A 66 20.54 9.51 12.71
N PHE A 67 19.49 8.68 12.60
CA PHE A 67 18.11 9.06 12.92
C PHE A 67 17.67 8.53 14.29
N PHE A 68 18.18 7.37 14.72
CA PHE A 68 17.60 6.62 15.84
C PHE A 68 18.56 6.33 17.02
N SER A 69 19.81 6.82 17.01
CA SER A 69 20.79 6.54 18.08
C SER A 69 20.36 6.95 19.50
N LYS A 70 19.51 7.98 19.63
CA LYS A 70 18.93 8.44 20.90
C LYS A 70 17.44 8.09 21.03
N ALA A 71 16.90 7.40 20.03
CA ALA A 71 15.47 7.15 19.98
C ALA A 71 15.06 6.04 20.95
N GLN A 72 13.88 6.18 21.55
CA GLN A 72 13.29 5.22 22.47
C GLN A 72 11.91 4.79 21.96
N ILE A 73 11.64 3.50 22.04
CA ILE A 73 10.33 2.93 21.71
C ILE A 73 9.40 3.20 22.90
N VAL A 74 8.34 3.96 22.68
CA VAL A 74 7.33 4.28 23.72
C VAL A 74 6.02 3.52 23.54
N GLU A 75 5.79 2.99 22.33
CA GLU A 75 4.60 2.20 22.02
C GLU A 75 4.92 1.19 20.92
N VAL A 76 4.30 0.01 20.99
CA VAL A 76 4.40 -1.03 19.96
C VAL A 76 2.99 -1.40 19.51
N GLY A 77 2.75 -1.34 18.20
CA GLY A 77 1.50 -1.73 17.58
C GLY A 77 1.73 -2.69 16.41
N GLY A 78 0.74 -3.51 16.09
CA GLY A 78 0.81 -4.41 14.94
C GLY A 78 -0.57 -4.89 14.54
N ALA A 79 -0.77 -5.03 13.23
CA ALA A 79 -2.01 -5.51 12.65
C ALA A 79 -1.76 -6.16 11.29
N PRO A 80 -2.60 -7.11 10.85
CA PRO A 80 -2.64 -7.51 9.46
C PRO A 80 -3.23 -6.39 8.60
N VAL A 81 -2.73 -6.25 7.37
CA VAL A 81 -3.29 -5.33 6.36
C VAL A 81 -3.72 -6.16 5.14
N PRO A 82 -5.01 -6.17 4.76
CA PRO A 82 -5.53 -7.04 3.71
C PRO A 82 -5.20 -6.52 2.30
N VAL A 83 -3.93 -6.66 1.89
CA VAL A 83 -3.45 -6.29 0.54
C VAL A 83 -3.81 -7.31 -0.56
N GLY A 84 -4.77 -8.20 -0.29
CA GLY A 84 -5.25 -9.21 -1.26
C GLY A 84 -6.19 -8.64 -2.33
N GLY A 85 -6.68 -7.42 -2.13
CA GLY A 85 -7.72 -6.79 -2.94
C GLY A 85 -9.13 -7.00 -2.37
N GLN A 86 -10.10 -6.34 -3.00
CA GLN A 86 -11.49 -6.35 -2.58
C GLN A 86 -12.16 -7.70 -2.86
N ILE A 87 -12.99 -8.17 -1.92
CA ILE A 87 -13.78 -9.40 -2.09
C ILE A 87 -14.89 -9.21 -3.13
N SER A 88 -15.31 -10.29 -3.79
CA SER A 88 -16.28 -10.24 -4.90
C SER A 88 -17.70 -9.82 -4.48
N LYS A 89 -18.09 -10.13 -3.24
CA LYS A 89 -19.43 -9.82 -2.69
C LYS A 89 -19.32 -9.00 -1.42
N ILE A 90 -19.60 -7.71 -1.53
CA ILE A 90 -19.53 -6.73 -0.42
C ILE A 90 -20.91 -6.32 0.12
N HIS A 91 -21.98 -6.98 -0.33
CA HIS A 91 -23.33 -6.79 0.20
C HIS A 91 -24.16 -8.07 0.11
N GLY A 92 -25.18 -8.16 0.95
CA GLY A 92 -26.27 -9.13 0.89
C GLY A 92 -27.62 -8.42 0.87
N GLU A 93 -28.67 -9.09 1.31
CA GLU A 93 -30.02 -8.51 1.38
C GLU A 93 -30.09 -7.38 2.43
N ASN A 94 -29.62 -7.66 3.64
CA ASN A 94 -29.66 -6.72 4.78
C ASN A 94 -28.28 -6.49 5.40
N VAL A 95 -27.21 -6.64 4.62
CA VAL A 95 -25.82 -6.48 5.09
C VAL A 95 -24.96 -5.81 4.03
N MET A 96 -24.04 -4.94 4.46
CA MET A 96 -22.98 -4.35 3.65
C MET A 96 -21.66 -4.47 4.41
N LEU A 97 -20.59 -4.79 3.70
CA LEU A 97 -19.23 -4.88 4.24
C LEU A 97 -18.42 -3.67 3.76
N CYS A 98 -17.69 -3.01 4.65
CA CYS A 98 -16.88 -1.86 4.32
C CYS A 98 -15.46 -1.96 4.93
N GLY A 99 -14.55 -1.18 4.38
CA GLY A 99 -13.15 -1.10 4.80
C GLY A 99 -12.41 -2.43 4.72
N ASP A 100 -11.59 -2.71 5.72
CA ASP A 100 -10.76 -3.92 5.78
C ASP A 100 -11.59 -5.21 5.69
N ALA A 101 -12.81 -5.22 6.25
CA ALA A 101 -13.72 -6.37 6.18
C ALA A 101 -14.15 -6.70 4.74
N ALA A 102 -14.12 -5.71 3.84
CA ALA A 102 -14.40 -5.87 2.42
C ALA A 102 -13.13 -5.96 1.55
N GLY A 103 -11.93 -5.91 2.15
CA GLY A 103 -10.66 -5.86 1.41
C GLY A 103 -10.47 -4.54 0.65
N GLN A 104 -11.01 -3.44 1.16
CA GLN A 104 -10.99 -2.13 0.49
C GLN A 104 -9.71 -1.32 0.72
N VAL A 105 -8.60 -1.99 0.98
CA VAL A 105 -7.26 -1.39 1.05
C VAL A 105 -6.71 -1.21 -0.37
N ILE A 106 -5.97 -0.13 -0.61
CA ILE A 106 -5.16 0.08 -1.82
C ILE A 106 -3.92 -0.81 -1.71
N PRO A 107 -3.80 -1.93 -2.46
CA PRO A 107 -2.84 -2.99 -2.11
C PRO A 107 -1.38 -2.57 -2.17
N LEU A 108 -0.97 -1.78 -3.17
CA LEU A 108 0.43 -1.39 -3.32
C LEU A 108 0.90 -0.45 -2.20
N THR A 109 0.05 0.49 -1.77
CA THR A 109 0.40 1.42 -0.70
C THR A 109 0.06 0.86 0.68
N GLY A 110 -0.79 -0.15 0.79
CA GLY A 110 -1.37 -0.58 2.08
C GLY A 110 -2.31 0.45 2.71
N GLY A 111 -2.62 1.55 2.01
CA GLY A 111 -3.50 2.61 2.52
C GLY A 111 -4.97 2.21 2.44
N GLY A 112 -5.67 2.25 3.58
CA GLY A 112 -7.09 1.87 3.67
C GLY A 112 -8.03 2.98 4.16
N ILE A 113 -7.52 4.07 4.73
CA ILE A 113 -8.36 5.06 5.43
C ILE A 113 -9.35 5.74 4.47
N HIS A 114 -8.86 6.34 3.38
CA HIS A 114 -9.71 7.09 2.45
C HIS A 114 -10.73 6.19 1.74
N SER A 115 -10.29 5.03 1.26
CA SER A 115 -11.16 4.06 0.60
C SER A 115 -12.23 3.52 1.56
N SER A 116 -11.88 3.30 2.83
CA SER A 116 -12.83 2.88 3.88
C SER A 116 -13.83 3.98 4.25
N ILE A 117 -13.39 5.24 4.34
CA ILE A 117 -14.29 6.38 4.61
C ILE A 117 -15.33 6.51 3.49
N VAL A 118 -14.91 6.44 2.23
CA VAL A 118 -15.86 6.51 1.10
C VAL A 118 -16.82 5.32 1.11
N ALA A 119 -16.32 4.12 1.40
CA ALA A 119 -17.14 2.93 1.54
C ALA A 119 -18.19 3.06 2.65
N GLY A 120 -17.77 3.49 3.84
CA GLY A 120 -18.64 3.70 5.00
C GLY A 120 -19.66 4.81 4.77
N SER A 121 -19.29 5.90 4.07
CA SER A 121 -20.20 6.98 3.71
C SER A 121 -21.34 6.49 2.82
N ILE A 122 -21.02 5.76 1.74
CA ILE A 122 -22.04 5.20 0.84
C ILE A 122 -22.91 4.17 1.55
N ALA A 123 -22.30 3.24 2.30
CA ALA A 123 -23.04 2.21 3.03
C ALA A 123 -23.95 2.84 4.10
N GLY A 124 -23.47 3.84 4.82
CA GLY A 124 -24.22 4.57 5.84
C GLY A 124 -25.41 5.35 5.25
N GLU A 125 -25.24 6.00 4.10
CA GLU A 125 -26.32 6.67 3.37
C GLU A 125 -27.44 5.67 3.02
N LEU A 126 -27.08 4.52 2.43
CA LEU A 126 -28.05 3.50 2.03
C LEU A 126 -28.75 2.86 3.23
N ALA A 127 -27.99 2.55 4.29
CA ALA A 127 -28.54 1.99 5.52
C ALA A 127 -29.49 2.98 6.22
N GLY A 128 -29.13 4.26 6.28
CA GLY A 128 -29.96 5.31 6.88
C GLY A 128 -31.29 5.49 6.14
N ARG A 129 -31.26 5.51 4.81
CA ARG A 129 -32.48 5.57 3.99
C ARG A 129 -33.36 4.33 4.18
N ALA A 130 -32.77 3.14 4.19
CA ALA A 130 -33.51 1.90 4.44
C ALA A 130 -34.17 1.89 5.83
N ALA A 131 -33.49 2.39 6.85
CA ALA A 131 -34.03 2.51 8.21
C ALA A 131 -35.22 3.48 8.30
N GLN A 132 -35.31 4.45 7.39
CA GLN A 132 -36.45 5.37 7.25
C GLN A 132 -37.61 4.78 6.44
N GLY A 133 -37.52 3.52 6.01
CA GLY A 133 -38.55 2.86 5.21
C GLY A 133 -38.50 3.20 3.71
N GLU A 134 -37.45 3.87 3.24
CA GLU A 134 -37.27 4.10 1.81
C GLU A 134 -36.95 2.78 1.06
N PRO A 135 -37.44 2.61 -0.17
CA PRO A 135 -37.06 1.48 -1.01
C PRO A 135 -35.60 1.62 -1.46
N VAL A 136 -34.68 0.99 -0.74
CA VAL A 136 -33.25 0.98 -1.04
C VAL A 136 -32.82 -0.41 -1.53
N ARG A 137 -31.91 -0.45 -2.51
CA ARG A 137 -31.25 -1.69 -2.93
C ARG A 137 -29.78 -1.64 -2.55
N PHE A 138 -29.32 -2.55 -1.68
CA PHE A 138 -27.92 -2.57 -1.25
C PHE A 138 -26.93 -2.92 -2.38
N VAL A 139 -27.41 -3.44 -3.51
CA VAL A 139 -26.62 -3.55 -4.76
C VAL A 139 -26.17 -2.19 -5.31
N ASP A 140 -26.77 -1.09 -4.89
CA ASP A 140 -26.36 0.24 -5.31
C ASP A 140 -25.07 0.70 -4.59
N TYR A 141 -24.69 0.04 -3.49
CA TYR A 141 -23.40 0.25 -2.82
C TYR A 141 -22.19 -0.06 -3.72
N PRO A 142 -21.99 -1.29 -4.23
CA PRO A 142 -20.84 -1.60 -5.08
C PRO A 142 -20.83 -0.74 -6.36
N LYS A 143 -22.01 -0.39 -6.90
CA LYS A 143 -22.11 0.49 -8.07
C LYS A 143 -21.53 1.87 -7.79
N LYS A 144 -21.96 2.52 -6.69
CA LYS A 144 -21.43 3.82 -6.25
C LYS A 144 -19.93 3.74 -5.89
N TYR A 145 -19.45 2.59 -5.42
CA TYR A 145 -18.06 2.38 -5.04
C TYR A 145 -17.11 2.01 -6.19
N THR A 146 -17.64 1.74 -7.40
CA THR A 146 -16.89 1.29 -8.58
C THR A 146 -15.57 2.04 -8.85
N PRO A 147 -15.49 3.39 -8.74
CA PRO A 147 -14.22 4.09 -8.97
C PRO A 147 -13.09 3.60 -8.05
N TRP A 148 -13.40 3.33 -6.78
CA TRP A 148 -12.45 2.79 -5.81
C TRP A 148 -12.17 1.31 -6.06
N SER A 149 -13.19 0.50 -6.39
CA SER A 149 -13.00 -0.90 -6.77
C SER A 149 -12.00 -1.03 -7.94
N ASN A 150 -12.13 -0.18 -8.95
CA ASN A 150 -11.22 -0.13 -10.10
C ASN A 150 -9.81 0.27 -9.70
N ARG A 151 -9.67 1.25 -8.80
CA ARG A 151 -8.38 1.68 -8.25
C ARG A 151 -7.69 0.56 -7.47
N ILE A 152 -8.43 -0.12 -6.59
CA ILE A 152 -7.96 -1.27 -5.81
C ILE A 152 -7.46 -2.38 -6.74
N PHE A 153 -8.24 -2.72 -7.78
CA PHE A 153 -7.86 -3.74 -8.76
C PHE A 153 -6.57 -3.38 -9.51
N ARG A 154 -6.44 -2.13 -9.98
CA ARG A 154 -5.23 -1.67 -10.68
C ARG A 154 -4.01 -1.68 -9.76
N SER A 155 -4.17 -1.23 -8.51
CA SER A 155 -3.11 -1.24 -7.51
C SER A 155 -2.70 -2.68 -7.11
N LEU A 156 -3.63 -3.64 -7.06
CA LEU A 156 -3.31 -5.06 -6.89
C LEU A 156 -2.45 -5.60 -8.03
N THR A 157 -2.78 -5.25 -9.27
CA THR A 157 -1.98 -5.64 -10.44
C THR A 157 -0.57 -5.05 -10.34
N ALA A 158 -0.44 -3.77 -9.97
CA ALA A 158 0.87 -3.15 -9.78
C ALA A 158 1.68 -3.82 -8.64
N LEU A 159 1.05 -4.13 -7.50
CA LEU A 159 1.68 -4.86 -6.40
C LEU A 159 2.22 -6.22 -6.85
N ARG A 160 1.42 -7.00 -7.60
CA ARG A 160 1.83 -8.32 -8.13
C ARG A 160 3.01 -8.24 -9.08
N LEU A 161 3.19 -7.12 -9.79
CA LEU A 161 4.36 -6.88 -10.62
C LEU A 161 5.58 -6.56 -9.77
N ILE A 162 5.45 -5.62 -8.82
CA ILE A 162 6.56 -5.11 -8.01
C ILE A 162 7.09 -6.16 -7.04
N GLU A 163 6.24 -7.02 -6.46
CA GLU A 163 6.65 -8.01 -5.45
C GLU A 163 7.58 -9.12 -5.98
N ASN A 164 7.65 -9.25 -7.31
CA ASN A 164 8.52 -10.21 -8.00
C ASN A 164 9.87 -9.58 -8.42
N LEU A 165 10.08 -8.29 -8.16
CA LEU A 165 11.32 -7.60 -8.45
C LEU A 165 12.39 -7.88 -7.38
N GLU A 166 13.65 -7.88 -7.81
CA GLU A 166 14.83 -7.93 -6.94
C GLU A 166 15.30 -6.51 -6.59
N ASP A 167 16.19 -6.38 -5.59
CA ASP A 167 16.65 -5.07 -5.13
C ASP A 167 17.38 -4.29 -6.24
N ARG A 168 18.09 -5.00 -7.12
CA ARG A 168 18.67 -4.42 -8.33
C ARG A 168 17.62 -3.77 -9.24
N ASP A 169 16.44 -4.38 -9.35
CA ASP A 169 15.36 -3.85 -10.19
C ASP A 169 14.69 -2.65 -9.54
N LEU A 170 14.48 -2.71 -8.23
CA LEU A 170 13.92 -1.60 -7.47
C LEU A 170 14.84 -0.38 -7.53
N ASN A 171 16.16 -0.57 -7.42
CA ASN A 171 17.13 0.50 -7.60
C ASN A 171 17.08 1.10 -9.01
N MET A 172 16.97 0.25 -10.03
CA MET A 172 16.81 0.70 -11.41
C MET A 172 15.48 1.44 -11.64
N LEU A 173 14.39 1.03 -10.97
CA LEU A 173 13.13 1.79 -10.99
C LEU A 173 13.31 3.17 -10.37
N ALA A 174 14.03 3.27 -9.25
CA ALA A 174 14.27 4.54 -8.56
C ALA A 174 15.09 5.53 -9.41
N GLU A 175 15.94 5.05 -10.31
CA GLU A 175 16.68 5.90 -11.25
C GLU A 175 15.82 6.37 -12.44
N VAL A 176 14.83 5.56 -12.86
CA VAL A 176 14.03 5.82 -14.06
C VAL A 176 12.75 6.61 -13.74
N LEU A 177 12.11 6.33 -12.61
CA LEU A 177 10.83 6.90 -12.24
C LEU A 177 11.00 8.23 -11.52
N ASP A 178 10.21 9.22 -11.92
CA ASP A 178 10.09 10.48 -11.18
C ASP A 178 8.96 10.40 -10.14
N GLY A 179 8.81 11.45 -9.33
CA GLY A 179 7.80 11.48 -8.27
C GLY A 179 6.37 11.27 -8.78
N GLN A 180 6.02 11.79 -9.96
CA GLN A 180 4.68 11.62 -10.52
C GLN A 180 4.46 10.17 -10.97
N ASP A 181 5.46 9.53 -11.56
CA ASP A 181 5.39 8.12 -11.90
C ASP A 181 5.16 7.22 -10.67
N ILE A 182 5.83 7.53 -9.56
CA ILE A 182 5.68 6.79 -8.31
C ILE A 182 4.25 6.94 -7.79
N ILE A 183 3.70 8.15 -7.80
CA ILE A 183 2.32 8.42 -7.38
C ILE A 183 1.34 7.67 -8.27
N ASP A 184 1.53 7.71 -9.58
CA ASP A 184 0.66 7.06 -10.56
C ASP A 184 0.68 5.54 -10.36
N LEU A 185 1.87 4.96 -10.26
CA LEU A 185 2.06 3.53 -10.02
C LEU A 185 1.43 3.11 -8.68
N ALA A 186 1.75 3.82 -7.59
CA ALA A 186 1.25 3.55 -6.24
C ALA A 186 -0.28 3.50 -6.18
N ASN A 187 -0.92 4.42 -6.90
CA ASN A 187 -2.36 4.61 -6.85
C ASN A 187 -3.12 3.94 -7.99
N GLY A 188 -2.43 3.30 -8.94
CA GLY A 188 -3.05 2.69 -10.12
C GLY A 188 -3.59 3.71 -11.13
N TYR A 189 -3.00 4.90 -11.18
CA TYR A 189 -3.27 5.96 -12.16
C TYR A 189 -2.26 5.88 -13.31
N ASP A 190 -2.67 6.33 -14.50
CA ASP A 190 -1.87 6.42 -15.73
C ASP A 190 -0.76 5.35 -15.93
N LEU A 191 -1.12 4.09 -15.71
CA LEU A 191 -0.18 2.96 -15.80
C LEU A 191 0.41 2.80 -17.22
N SER A 192 -0.29 3.30 -18.24
CA SER A 192 0.18 3.38 -19.62
C SER A 192 1.43 4.23 -19.76
N ARG A 193 1.43 5.45 -19.20
CA ARG A 193 2.55 6.39 -19.28
C ARG A 193 3.78 5.83 -18.58
N VAL A 194 3.60 5.30 -17.38
CA VAL A 194 4.67 4.63 -16.62
C VAL A 194 5.22 3.44 -17.40
N GLY A 195 4.34 2.61 -17.99
CA GLY A 195 4.74 1.48 -18.83
C GLY A 195 5.59 1.88 -20.05
N VAL A 196 5.23 2.96 -20.74
CA VAL A 196 6.01 3.50 -21.87
C VAL A 196 7.39 3.97 -21.40
N LYS A 197 7.48 4.62 -20.24
CA LYS A 197 8.77 5.07 -19.69
C LYS A 197 9.69 3.88 -19.37
N LEU A 198 9.14 2.83 -18.77
CA LEU A 198 9.88 1.60 -18.48
C LEU A 198 10.34 0.87 -19.76
N LEU A 199 9.53 0.83 -20.80
CA LEU A 199 9.88 0.22 -22.10
C LEU A 199 11.02 0.96 -22.82
N LYS A 200 11.21 2.25 -22.57
CA LYS A 200 12.35 3.01 -23.11
C LYS A 200 13.68 2.66 -22.43
N HIS A 201 13.63 2.02 -21.25
CA HIS A 201 14.82 1.62 -20.53
C HIS A 201 15.28 0.20 -20.96
N PRO A 202 16.47 0.02 -21.56
CA PRO A 202 16.89 -1.23 -22.21
C PRO A 202 16.80 -2.47 -21.31
N ALA A 203 17.17 -2.31 -20.03
CA ALA A 203 17.13 -3.40 -19.06
C ALA A 203 15.70 -3.79 -18.64
N PHE A 204 14.77 -2.82 -18.56
CA PHE A 204 13.37 -3.10 -18.24
C PHE A 204 12.62 -3.67 -19.44
N ALA A 205 12.86 -3.14 -20.65
CA ALA A 205 12.29 -3.70 -21.89
C ALA A 205 12.65 -5.18 -22.06
N THR A 206 13.92 -5.52 -21.84
CA THR A 206 14.40 -6.90 -21.91
C THR A 206 13.75 -7.81 -20.87
N ARG A 207 13.59 -7.32 -19.63
CA ARG A 207 12.95 -8.08 -18.54
C ARG A 207 11.45 -8.25 -18.74
N LEU A 208 10.74 -7.20 -19.16
CA LEU A 208 9.32 -7.25 -19.48
C LEU A 208 9.07 -8.22 -20.65
N GLY A 209 9.92 -8.16 -21.68
CA GLY A 209 9.88 -9.12 -22.79
C GLY A 209 10.06 -10.58 -22.33
N LYS A 210 11.02 -10.85 -21.44
CA LYS A 210 11.20 -12.19 -20.84
C LYS A 210 10.00 -12.63 -20.01
N ALA A 211 9.41 -11.74 -19.23
CA ALA A 211 8.23 -12.02 -18.42
C ALA A 211 7.00 -12.36 -19.29
N LEU A 212 6.79 -11.62 -20.38
CA LEU A 212 5.72 -11.87 -21.35
C LEU A 212 5.91 -13.21 -22.08
N LEU A 213 7.12 -13.53 -22.53
CA LEU A 213 7.43 -14.82 -23.15
C LEU A 213 7.15 -16.00 -22.21
N LYS A 214 7.45 -15.85 -20.92
CA LYS A 214 7.17 -16.87 -19.91
C LYS A 214 5.67 -17.04 -19.66
N ALA A 215 4.88 -15.97 -19.74
CA ALA A 215 3.43 -16.01 -19.58
C ALA A 215 2.68 -16.57 -20.81
N MET A 216 3.30 -16.54 -22.00
CA MET A 216 2.73 -17.10 -23.23
C MET A 216 3.07 -18.59 -23.46
N GLY A 217 4.05 -19.11 -22.73
CA GLY A 217 4.54 -20.49 -22.87
C GLY A 217 4.01 -21.47 -21.83
N GLY A 218 3.05 -21.07 -20.99
CA GLY A 218 2.38 -21.91 -19.99
C GLY A 218 0.88 -21.70 -20.03
#